data_AF-A0A232FDD6-F1
#
_entry.id   AF-A0A232FDD6-F1
#
_cell.length_a   1.000
_cell.length_b   1.000
_cell.length_c   1.000
_cell.angle_alpha   90.00
_cell.angle_beta   90.00
_cell.angle_gamma   90.00
#
_symmetry.space_group_name_H-M   'P 1'
#
loop_
_entity.id
_entity.type
_entity.pdbx_description
1 polymer ?
#
loop_
_entity_poly.entity_id
_entity_poly.type
_entity_poly.pdbx_seq_one_letter_code
_entity_poly.pdbx_strand_id
1 'polypeptide(L)' 'QLLDTLPVCQDFNRQLCNRPACKFIHLHDGNVEVIENRVTVCRDAVKGTCMRPQCKYYHIPVALPPAPLMAVSSSASSP' A
#
# COMPACT_ATOMS: atom_id res chain seq x y z
N GLN A 1 18.14 14.45 -1.19
CA GLN A 1 18.00 13.01 -0.90
C GLN A 1 16.51 12.71 -0.87
N LEU A 2 16.05 11.90 -1.82
CA LEU A 2 14.64 11.56 -1.97
C LEU A 2 14.21 10.73 -0.75
N LEU A 3 13.14 11.14 -0.06
CA LEU A 3 12.55 10.42 1.07
C LEU A 3 11.87 9.13 0.55
N ASP A 4 12.66 8.17 0.07
CA ASP A 4 12.17 6.86 -0.37
C ASP A 4 11.83 5.95 0.83
N THR A 5 12.10 6.39 2.06
CA THR A 5 11.80 5.66 3.29
C THR A 5 10.88 6.45 4.22
N LEU A 6 9.87 5.78 4.77
CA LEU A 6 8.89 6.34 5.69
C LEU A 6 9.02 5.69 7.08
N PRO A 7 9.00 6.47 8.17
CA PRO A 7 9.08 5.93 9.52
C PRO A 7 7.79 5.20 9.92
N VAL A 8 7.97 4.03 10.54
CA VAL A 8 6.90 3.17 11.04
C VAL A 8 6.51 3.57 12.46
N CYS A 9 5.21 3.48 12.76
CA CYS A 9 4.72 3.70 14.11
C CYS A 9 5.08 2.53 15.01
N GLN A 10 6.03 2.71 15.92
CA GLN A 10 6.39 1.70 16.91
C GLN A 10 5.23 1.39 17.88
N ASP A 11 4.46 2.41 18.26
CA ASP A 11 3.31 2.22 19.14
C ASP A 11 2.22 1.38 18.48
N PHE A 12 1.99 1.54 17.18
CA PHE A 12 1.06 0.70 16.43
C PHE A 12 1.52 -0.76 16.41
N ASN A 13 2.82 -1.01 16.17
CA ASN A 13 3.38 -2.36 16.23
C ASN A 13 3.20 -3.01 17.61
N ARG A 14 3.22 -2.22 18.68
CA ARG A 14 2.98 -2.68 20.06
C ARG A 14 1.49 -2.74 20.43
N GLN A 15 0.58 -2.39 19.50
CA GLN A 15 -0.87 -2.29 19.73
C GLN A 15 -1.28 -1.19 20.74
N LEU A 16 -0.49 -0.11 20.84
CA LEU A 16 -0.77 1.07 21.68
C LEU A 16 -1.20 2.32 20.89
N CYS A 17 -1.06 2.33 19.56
CA CYS A 17 -1.50 3.46 18.75
C CYS A 17 -2.85 3.18 18.09
N ASN A 18 -3.86 4.01 18.39
CA ASN A 18 -5.16 3.99 17.73
C ASN A 18 -5.50 5.34 17.07
N ARG A 19 -4.47 6.15 16.76
CA ARG A 19 -4.68 7.48 16.16
C ARG A 19 -5.03 7.32 14.68
N PRO A 20 -6.18 7.84 14.22
CA PRO A 20 -6.55 7.75 12.80
C PRO A 20 -5.65 8.61 11.91
N ALA A 21 -5.12 9.71 12.44
CA ALA A 21 -4.17 10.60 11.77
C ALA A 21 -2.76 10.49 12.40
N CYS A 22 -2.23 9.27 12.49
CA CYS A 22 -0.86 9.07 12.98
C CYS A 22 0.16 9.66 11.99
N LYS A 23 1.17 10.37 12.50
CA LYS A 23 2.27 10.91 11.68
C LYS A 23 3.23 9.85 11.13
N PHE A 24 3.08 8.61 11.60
CA PHE A 24 3.92 7.46 11.27
C PHE A 24 3.07 6.37 10.59
N ILE A 25 3.72 5.51 9.81
CA ILE A 25 3.03 4.47 9.04
C ILE A 25 2.53 3.34 9.94
N HIS A 26 1.26 2.98 9.80
CA HIS A 26 0.64 1.81 10.44
C HIS A 26 0.62 0.65 9.42
N LEU A 27 1.59 -0.26 9.53
CA LEU A 27 1.65 -1.45 8.69
C LEU A 27 0.73 -2.53 9.21
N HIS A 28 -0.28 -2.86 8.41
CA HIS A 28 -1.18 -3.99 8.65
C HIS A 28 -0.76 -5.21 7.84
N ASP A 29 -0.02 -5.00 6.75
CA ASP A 29 0.39 -6.03 5.82
C ASP A 29 1.80 -6.54 6.16
N GLY A 30 1.91 -7.85 6.40
CA GLY A 30 3.16 -8.49 6.80
C GLY A 30 4.15 -8.71 5.65
N ASN A 31 3.79 -8.39 4.40
CA ASN A 31 4.67 -8.63 3.25
C ASN A 31 5.71 -7.52 3.07
N VAL A 32 5.57 -6.37 3.73
CA VAL A 32 6.46 -5.21 3.58
C VAL A 32 7.67 -5.32 4.51
N GLU A 33 8.86 -5.11 3.96
CA GLU A 33 10.11 -5.15 4.70
C GLU A 33 10.33 -3.87 5.51
N VAL A 34 10.58 -4.01 6.81
CA VAL A 34 10.88 -2.92 7.73
C VAL A 34 12.36 -3.00 8.11
N ILE A 35 13.12 -1.94 7.82
CA ILE A 35 14.54 -1.81 8.14
C ILE A 35 14.70 -0.60 9.05
N GLU A 36 15.30 -0.77 10.23
CA GLU A 36 15.54 0.33 11.19
C GLU A 36 14.29 1.17 11.49
N ASN A 37 13.15 0.50 11.73
CA ASN A 37 11.84 1.14 11.94
C ASN A 37 11.37 2.05 10.79
N ARG A 38 11.84 1.78 9.57
CA ARG A 38 11.44 2.48 8.35
C ARG A 38 11.03 1.48 7.29
N VAL A 39 10.09 1.86 6.45
CA VAL A 39 9.71 1.11 5.25
C VAL A 39 10.14 1.84 4.01
N THR A 40 10.51 1.10 2.98
CA THR A 40 10.83 1.68 1.68
C THR A 40 9.57 1.75 0.82
N VAL A 41 9.30 2.91 0.24
CA VAL A 41 8.13 3.14 -0.62
C VAL A 41 8.31 2.46 -1.97
N CYS A 42 7.28 1.77 -2.44
CA CYS A 42 7.27 1.19 -3.77
C CYS A 42 7.10 2.28 -4.83
N ARG A 43 8.18 2.61 -5.54
CA ARG A 43 8.13 3.61 -6.62
C ARG A 43 7.16 3.25 -7.74
N ASP A 44 7.04 1.97 -8.07
CA ASP A 44 6.09 1.49 -9.07
C ASP A 44 4.64 1.64 -8.61
N ALA A 45 4.36 1.46 -7.32
CA ALA A 45 3.02 1.66 -6.77
C ALA A 45 2.62 3.13 -6.78
N VAL A 46 3.55 4.05 -6.50
CA VAL A 46 3.32 5.50 -6.64
C VAL A 46 2.95 5.87 -8.08
N LYS A 47 3.52 5.17 -9.06
CA LYS A 47 3.19 5.34 -10.49
C LYS A 47 1.93 4.59 -10.92
N GLY A 48 1.34 3.76 -10.05
CA GLY A 48 0.21 2.89 -10.38
C GLY A 48 0.56 1.70 -11.28
N THR A 49 1.85 1.36 -11.43
CA THR A 49 2.33 0.28 -12.30
C THR A 49 2.71 -0.99 -11.54
N CYS A 50 2.70 -0.97 -10.20
CA CYS A 50 2.98 -2.16 -9.40
C CYS A 50 1.78 -3.11 -9.41
N MET A 51 1.96 -4.30 -10.01
CA MET A 51 0.96 -5.38 -10.05
C MET A 51 1.35 -6.59 -9.18
N ARG A 52 2.34 -6.44 -8.29
CA ARG A 52 2.84 -7.55 -7.48
C ARG A 52 1.85 -7.87 -6.35
N PRO A 53 1.35 -9.11 -6.23
CA PRO A 53 0.43 -9.49 -5.16
C PRO A 53 1.09 -9.49 -3.78
N GLN A 54 2.40 -9.75 -3.71
CA GLN A 54 3.22 -9.69 -2.49
C GLN A 54 4.39 -8.73 -2.74
N CYS A 55 4.13 -7.44 -2.62
CA CYS A 55 5.18 -6.43 -2.78
C CYS A 55 5.92 -6.23 -1.46
N LYS A 56 7.25 -6.41 -1.48
CA LYS A 56 8.11 -6.16 -0.31
C LYS A 56 8.25 -4.68 0.08
N TYR A 57 7.74 -3.78 -0.75
CA TYR A 57 7.82 -2.33 -0.58
C TYR A 57 6.46 -1.75 -0.23
N TYR A 58 6.44 -0.68 0.57
CA TYR A 58 5.22 -0.06 1.05
C TYR A 58 4.46 0.65 -0.08
N HIS A 59 3.20 0.26 -0.29
CA HIS A 59 2.30 0.96 -1.20
C HIS A 59 1.56 2.03 -0.40
N ILE A 60 1.82 3.31 -0.71
CA ILE A 60 1.07 4.41 -0.10
C ILE A 60 -0.39 4.24 -0.53
N PRO A 61 -1.35 4.17 0.41
CA PRO A 61 -2.77 4.15 0.08
C PRO A 61 -3.13 5.52 -0.49
N VAL A 62 -2.85 5.70 -1.77
CA VAL A 62 -3.47 6.73 -2.58
C VAL A 62 -4.94 6.31 -2.64
N ALA A 63 -5.79 7.07 -1.96
CA ALA A 63 -7.23 6.95 -2.07
C ALA A 63 -7.65 7.33 -3.50
N LEU A 64 -7.38 6.46 -4.46
CA LEU A 64 -8.11 6.51 -5.72
C LEU A 64 -9.52 6.02 -5.39
N PRO A 65 -10.56 6.80 -5.70
CA PRO A 65 -11.92 6.30 -5.59
C PRO A 65 -12.00 5.00 -6.38
N PRO A 66 -12.75 3.99 -5.90
CA PRO A 66 -12.88 2.72 -6.59
C PRO A 66 -13.30 3.03 -8.03
N ALA A 67 -12.42 2.70 -8.99
CA ALA A 67 -12.80 2.67 -10.38
C ALA A 67 -14.07 1.82 -10.43
N PRO A 68 -15.20 2.33 -10.95
CA PRO A 68 -16.41 1.54 -11.04
C PRO A 68 -16.05 0.22 -11.70
N LEU A 69 -16.22 -0.86 -10.94
CA LEU A 69 -16.13 -2.21 -11.44
C LEU A 69 -17.30 -2.37 -12.41
N MET A 70 -17.17 -1.81 -13.61
CA MET A 70 -18.04 -2.16 -14.72
C MET A 70 -17.57 -3.52 -15.19
N ALA A 71 -18.02 -4.51 -14.43
CA ALA A 71 -18.30 -5.83 -14.95
C ALA A 71 -19.07 -5.65 -16.26
N VAL A 72 -18.46 -6.09 -17.35
CA VAL A 72 -19.23 -6.76 -18.40
C VAL A 72 -18.53 -8.07 -18.71
N SER A 73 -18.96 -9.06 -17.94
CA SER A 73 -18.94 -10.45 -18.31
C SER A 73 -19.60 -10.63 -19.69
N SER A 74 -18.95 -11.43 -20.52
CA SER A 74 -19.56 -12.44 -21.41
C SER A 74 -20.65 -11.99 -22.39
N SER A 75 -20.34 -11.99 -23.69
CA SER A 75 -20.94 -12.92 -24.68
C SER A 75 -20.53 -12.53 -26.11
N ALA A 76 -19.53 -13.22 -26.66
CA ALA A 76 -19.30 -13.27 -28.09
C ALA A 76 -19.58 -14.70 -28.56
N SER A 77 -20.82 -14.97 -28.94
CA SER A 77 -21.21 -16.18 -29.66
C SER A 77 -22.33 -15.81 -30.62
N SER A 78 -21.94 -15.57 -31.88
CA SER A 78 -22.70 -15.65 -33.13
C SER A 78 -21.75 -15.17 -34.26
N PRO A 79 -21.85 -15.65 -35.50
CA PRO A 79 -23.07 -16.02 -36.24
C PRO A 79 -23.56 -17.46 -36.05
#